data_AF-A0A355EZE8-F1
#
_entry.id   AF-A0A355EZE8-F1
#
_cell.length_a   1.000
_cell.length_b   1.000
_cell.length_c   1.000
_cell.angle_alpha   90.00
_cell.angle_beta   90.00
_cell.angle_gamma   90.00
#
_symmetry.space_group_name_H-M   'P 1'
#
loop_
_entity.id
_entity.type
_entity.pdbx_description
1 polymer ?
#
loop_
_entity_poly.entity_id
_entity_poly.type
_entity_poly.pdbx_seq_one_letter_code
_entity_poly.pdbx_strand_id
1 'polypeptide(L)' 'GHTHGGQVRLPLFGALTTRSTLGPYYDFGRFEFPAPNERGTTTLSLNPGVGTSILPIRFWCPPRWSVVELGLPLP' A
#
# COMPACT_ATOMS: atom_id res chain seq x y z
N GLY A 1 -4.15 -0.78 7.60
CA GLY A 1 -5.40 -0.68 8.37
C GLY A 1 -5.80 0.73 8.82
N HIS A 2 -5.30 1.82 8.23
CA HIS A 2 -6.02 3.11 8.23
C HIS A 2 -5.98 3.69 6.80
N THR A 3 -6.53 2.86 5.90
CA THR A 3 -6.96 3.15 4.50
C THR A 3 -5.90 3.52 3.46
N HIS A 4 -4.75 2.85 3.41
CA HIS A 4 -3.98 2.76 2.16
C HIS A 4 -3.92 1.27 1.78
N GLY A 5 -4.73 0.87 0.80
CA GLY A 5 -5.28 -0.50 0.61
C GLY A 5 -6.81 -0.56 0.60
N GLY A 6 -7.44 0.38 1.30
CA GLY A 6 -8.86 0.36 1.62
C GLY A 6 -9.26 -0.76 2.59
N GLN A 7 -10.50 -0.72 3.05
CA GLN A 7 -11.17 -1.83 3.76
C GLN A 7 -12.26 -2.48 2.92
N VAL A 8 -12.87 -1.69 2.03
CA VAL A 8 -13.89 -2.13 1.09
C VAL A 8 -13.34 -1.90 -0.30
N ARG A 9 -13.26 -2.97 -1.08
CA ARG A 9 -12.85 -2.95 -2.47
C ARG A 9 -14.02 -3.40 -3.34
N LEU A 10 -14.16 -2.78 -4.52
CA LEU A 10 -15.08 -3.25 -5.53
C LEU A 10 -14.31 -4.01 -6.63
N PRO A 11 -14.90 -5.08 -7.20
CA PRO A 11 -14.36 -5.70 -8.40
C PRO A 11 -14.12 -4.64 -9.49
N LEU A 12 -12.97 -4.71 -10.17
CA LEU A 12 -12.54 -3.81 -11.25
C LEU A 12 -12.22 -2.36 -10.87
N PHE A 13 -12.70 -1.83 -9.73
CA PHE A 13 -12.45 -0.44 -9.31
C PHE A 13 -11.38 -0.28 -8.23
N GLY A 14 -11.16 -1.31 -7.40
CA GLY A 14 -10.20 -1.23 -6.29
C GLY A 14 -10.81 -0.67 -5.01
N ALA A 15 -9.99 -0.03 -4.17
CA ALA A 15 -10.42 0.52 -2.89
C ALA A 15 -11.39 1.69 -3.05
N LEU A 16 -12.55 1.64 -2.37
CA LEU A 16 -13.52 2.74 -2.37
C LEU A 16 -13.01 3.99 -1.66
N THR A 17 -12.14 3.80 -0.67
CA THR A 17 -11.54 4.88 0.10
C THR A 17 -10.06 4.63 0.27
N THR A 18 -9.27 5.65 -0.06
CA THR A 18 -7.85 5.73 0.29
C THR A 18 -7.63 7.03 1.06
N ARG A 19 -6.82 6.98 2.13
CA ARG A 19 -6.34 8.17 2.86
C ARG A 19 -4.98 8.57 2.33
N SER A 20 -4.97 8.99 1.06
CA SER A 20 -3.77 9.44 0.40
C SER A 20 -4.05 10.48 -0.65
N THR A 21 -3.13 11.43 -0.75
CA THR A 21 -3.08 12.43 -1.81
C THR A 21 -2.54 11.88 -3.14
N LEU A 22 -1.96 10.68 -3.15
CA LEU A 22 -1.42 10.06 -4.36
C LEU A 22 -2.50 9.49 -5.29
N GLY A 23 -3.76 9.41 -4.82
CA GLY A 23 -4.89 8.90 -5.60
C GLY A 23 -5.06 7.37 -5.51
N PRO A 24 -6.17 6.84 -6.07
CA PRO A 24 -6.57 5.44 -5.93
C PRO A 24 -5.68 4.47 -6.71
N TYR A 25 -4.88 4.94 -7.67
CA TYR A 25 -3.92 4.11 -8.40
C TYR A 25 -2.88 3.47 -7.47
N TYR A 26 -2.50 4.18 -6.40
CA TYR A 26 -1.57 3.70 -5.39
C TYR A 26 -2.32 3.04 -4.24
N ASP A 27 -3.41 2.30 -4.47
CA ASP A 27 -4.12 1.65 -3.38
C ASP A 27 -3.45 0.36 -2.90
N PHE A 28 -2.71 -0.35 -3.76
CA PHE A 28 -2.10 -1.64 -3.42
C PHE A 28 -0.92 -1.96 -4.35
N GLY A 29 0.11 -2.61 -3.80
CA GLY A 29 1.22 -3.15 -4.58
C GLY A 29 2.56 -2.47 -4.31
N ARG A 30 3.51 -2.66 -5.23
CA ARG A 30 4.87 -2.13 -5.16
C ARG A 30 5.09 -1.18 -6.33
N PHE A 31 5.63 0.00 -6.03
CA PHE A 31 5.94 1.04 -7.00
C PHE A 31 7.38 1.50 -6.80
N GLU A 32 8.02 1.96 -7.86
CA GLU A 32 9.38 2.49 -7.84
C GLU A 32 9.40 3.88 -8.46
N PHE A 33 10.17 4.78 -7.84
CA PHE A 33 10.29 6.17 -8.25
C PHE A 33 11.77 6.59 -8.26
N PRO A 34 12.18 7.50 -9.15
CA PRO A 34 13.49 8.15 -9.04
C PRO A 34 13.64 8.84 -7.69
N ALA A 35 14.79 8.70 -7.06
CA ALA A 35 15.09 9.31 -5.76
C ALA A 35 16.31 10.22 -5.85
N PRO A 36 16.29 11.40 -5.20
CA PRO A 36 17.44 12.30 -5.15
C PRO A 36 18.46 11.84 -4.09
N ASN A 37 18.91 10.59 -4.19
CA ASN A 37 19.95 10.00 -3.34
C ASN A 37 20.86 9.09 -4.18
N GLU A 38 21.97 8.63 -3.59
CA GLU A 38 22.98 7.80 -4.27
C GLU A 38 22.43 6.48 -4.82
N ARG A 39 21.34 5.96 -4.26
CA ARG A 39 20.68 4.74 -4.75
C ARG A 39 19.80 4.99 -5.98
N GLY A 40 19.47 6.25 -6.28
CA GLY A 40 18.70 6.67 -7.45
C GLY A 40 17.24 6.21 -7.51
N THR A 41 16.78 5.36 -6.57
CA THR A 41 15.44 4.74 -6.59
C THR A 41 14.83 4.67 -5.19
N THR A 42 13.53 4.98 -5.09
CA THR A 42 12.68 4.76 -3.93
C THR A 42 11.65 3.70 -4.26
N THR A 43 11.59 2.64 -3.46
CA THR A 43 10.51 1.64 -3.52
C THR A 43 9.41 1.99 -2.51
N LEU A 44 8.16 2.06 -2.98
CA LEU A 44 6.96 2.19 -2.17
C LEU A 44 6.22 0.85 -2.16
N SER A 45 6.01 0.27 -0.98
CA SER A 45 5.24 -0.97 -0.79
C SER A 45 3.96 -0.69 -0.01
N LEU A 46 2.81 -1.06 -0.57
CA LEU A 46 1.48 -0.76 -0.05
C LEU A 46 0.65 -2.03 0.11
N ASN A 47 0.03 -2.17 1.28
CA ASN A 47 -0.76 -3.32 1.67
C ASN A 47 -1.91 -2.88 2.58
N PRO A 48 -3.14 -3.46 2.47
CA PRO A 48 -4.26 -3.11 3.33
C PRO A 48 -4.02 -3.39 4.83
N GLY A 49 -2.99 -4.17 5.16
CA GLY A 49 -2.67 -4.65 6.49
C GLY A 49 -3.67 -5.71 6.96
N VAL A 50 -3.56 -6.09 8.23
CA VAL A 50 -4.41 -7.11 8.86
C VAL A 50 -5.59 -6.51 9.63
N GLY A 51 -5.43 -5.33 10.22
CA GLY A 51 -6.46 -4.68 11.04
C GLY A 51 -7.52 -3.90 10.26
N THR A 52 -8.52 -3.37 10.97
CA THR A 52 -9.59 -2.51 10.46
C THR A 52 -9.51 -1.11 11.08
N SER A 53 -10.16 -0.13 10.46
CA SER A 53 -10.28 1.24 10.95
C SER A 53 -11.74 1.69 10.91
N ILE A 54 -12.13 2.52 11.89
CA ILE A 54 -13.49 3.06 12.12
C ILE A 54 -14.53 1.95 12.37
N LEU A 55 -14.81 1.13 11.36
CA LEU A 55 -15.72 -0.02 11.43
C LEU A 55 -14.96 -1.33 11.20
N PRO A 56 -15.32 -2.43 11.89
CA PRO A 56 -14.69 -3.73 11.75
C PRO A 56 -15.16 -4.48 10.49
N ILE A 57 -15.17 -3.79 9.35
CA ILE A 57 -15.68 -4.31 8.08
C ILE A 57 -14.54 -4.47 7.08
N ARG A 58 -14.54 -5.61 6.39
CA ARG A 58 -13.71 -5.87 5.22
C ARG A 58 -14.56 -6.53 4.14
N PHE A 59 -14.53 -5.97 2.94
CA PHE A 59 -15.26 -6.51 1.79
C PHE A 59 -14.34 -6.51 0.57
N TRP A 60 -14.16 -7.69 -0.04
CA TRP A 60 -13.19 -7.93 -1.13
C TRP A 60 -11.75 -7.44 -0.83
N CYS A 61 -11.42 -7.29 0.45
CA CYS A 61 -10.14 -6.79 0.94
C CYS A 61 -9.64 -7.70 2.08
N PRO A 62 -9.11 -8.89 1.77
CA PRO A 62 -8.64 -9.81 2.81
C PRO A 62 -7.48 -9.19 3.61
N PRO A 63 -7.32 -9.57 4.89
CA PRO A 63 -6.16 -9.16 5.68
C PRO A 63 -4.88 -9.67 5.00
N ARG A 64 -3.88 -8.79 4.90
CA ARG A 64 -2.59 -9.15 4.31
C ARG A 64 -1.45 -8.60 5.16
N TRP A 65 -0.32 -9.30 5.08
CA TRP A 65 0.97 -8.87 5.60
C TRP A 65 2.00 -8.97 4.49
N SER A 66 3.13 -8.29 4.64
CA SER A 66 4.24 -8.33 3.70
C SER A 66 5.54 -8.31 4.47
N VAL A 67 6.52 -9.07 4.00
CA VAL A 67 7.91 -9.01 4.47
C VAL A 67 8.71 -8.28 3.41
N VAL A 68 9.44 -7.26 3.83
CA VAL A 68 10.33 -6.49 2.96
C VAL A 68 11.73 -6.66 3.52
N GLU A 69 12.60 -7.27 2.72
CA GLU A 69 14.02 -7.37 3.03
C GLU A 69 14.73 -6.14 2.49
N LEU A 70 15.46 -5.46 3.37
CA LEU A 70 16.29 -4.33 2.98
C LEU A 70 17.68 -4.88 2.64
N GLY A 71 18.11 -4.72 1.40
CA GLY A 71 19.49 -5.05 1.01
C GLY A 71 20.49 -4.20 1.80
N LEU A 72 21.69 -4.74 2.00
CA LEU A 72 22.81 -4.01 2.60
C LEU A 72 23.02 -2.67 1.85
N PRO A 73 23.45 -1.61 2.54
CA PRO A 73 23.90 -0.40 1.84
C PRO A 73 24.98 -0.78 0.83
N LEU A 74 24.86 -0.20 -0.38
CA LEU A 74 25.96 -0.21 -1.33
C LEU A 74 27.17 0.44 -0.64
N PRO A 75 28.39 -0.10 -0.82
CA PRO A 75 29.60 0.45 -0.21
C PRO A 75 29.89 1.88 -0.66
#